data_AF-A0A0F9CQ91-F1
#
_entry.id   AF-A0A0F9CQ91-F1
#
_cell.length_a   1.000
_cell.length_b   1.000
_cell.length_c   1.000
_cell.angle_alpha   90.00
_cell.angle_beta   90.00
_cell.angle_gamma   90.00
#
_symmetry.space_group_name_H-M   'P 1'
#
loop_
_entity.id
_entity.type
_entity.pdbx_description
1 polymer ?
#
loop_
_entity_poly.entity_id
_entity_poly.type
_entity_poly.pdbx_seq_one_letter_code
_entity_poly.pdbx_strand_id
1 'polypeptide(L)'
;LLRTADISPFFINKLIEISFARYTRVDVRRMFKAGVLDESQVYEAYLDLGYDEEKARNLADFAIIDARQDERDLTRSLIVSAYKKGVMNQAEAIQGIITLGYSSFDAEFIISITDADLARDKIDDAIDGVEFLYMEGELDETGVSIELGPLNLPAEQIMILIKKWDIAKRKKRTLPTRSDLEGFYRKDLIDLSALQEGLSKRRIVDEDIELYVGSLDVEIVESAAKEAERALKEQERLDRSTIKTVYQTEKAALDVLIADANRETADIKLVLNRYRISPDIMRQLEQTEDLRVSRSNLKLNIQSLKREIEELKFDVGLLSVDVLSDEGLLALEQRALALELEEIELEQAIPLILQDLKVRISEINELVSARQLSLEKIDTQIGRVIRSRDILDLQVRLDELRVHIAELKHAKALLRLEFI
;
A
#
# COMPACT_ATOMS: atom_id res chain seq x y z
N LEU A 1 -63.77 21.98 41.51
CA LEU A 1 -64.22 22.68 40.27
C LEU A 1 -65.76 22.70 40.10
N LEU A 2 -66.58 22.54 41.14
CA LEU A 2 -68.06 22.66 41.04
C LEU A 2 -68.61 23.34 42.31
N ARG A 3 -68.71 24.67 42.33
CA ARG A 3 -69.23 25.45 43.48
C ARG A 3 -70.34 26.46 43.10
N THR A 4 -70.96 26.32 41.94
CA THR A 4 -71.97 27.26 41.44
C THR A 4 -73.36 26.65 41.49
N ALA A 5 -74.37 27.48 41.82
CA ALA A 5 -75.75 27.14 42.18
C ALA A 5 -76.61 26.43 41.10
N ASP A 6 -76.04 26.06 39.95
CA ASP A 6 -76.76 25.48 38.81
C ASP A 6 -76.74 23.95 38.75
N ILE A 7 -76.02 23.30 39.66
CA ILE A 7 -75.90 21.83 39.72
C ILE A 7 -76.44 21.37 41.06
N SER A 8 -77.47 20.52 41.04
CA SER A 8 -78.03 19.93 42.26
C SER A 8 -76.92 19.29 43.10
N PRO A 9 -76.87 19.49 44.43
CA PRO A 9 -75.90 18.86 45.32
C PRO A 9 -75.79 17.34 45.13
N PHE A 10 -76.88 16.69 44.73
CA PHE A 10 -76.90 15.26 44.39
C PHE A 10 -75.99 14.89 43.21
N PHE A 11 -75.93 15.74 42.18
CA PHE A 11 -75.14 15.50 40.97
C PHE A 11 -73.70 15.97 41.10
N ILE A 12 -73.38 16.86 42.06
CA ILE A 12 -72.01 17.37 42.24
C ILE A 12 -71.02 16.21 42.46
N ASN A 13 -71.33 15.27 43.35
CA ASN A 13 -70.44 14.13 43.62
C ASN A 13 -70.32 13.21 42.39
N LYS A 14 -71.41 12.96 41.66
CA LYS A 14 -71.41 12.15 40.43
C LYS A 14 -70.59 12.79 39.31
N LEU A 15 -70.66 14.12 39.18
CA LEU A 15 -69.87 14.87 38.20
C LEU A 15 -68.39 14.92 38.57
N ILE A 16 -68.07 14.93 39.87
CA ILE A 16 -66.68 14.80 40.35
C ILE A 16 -66.15 13.40 40.03
N GLU A 17 -66.90 12.34 40.28
CA GLU A 17 -66.51 10.95 40.01
C GLU A 17 -66.13 10.73 38.54
N ILE A 18 -66.93 11.24 37.58
CA ILE A 18 -66.64 11.10 36.15
C ILE A 18 -65.53 12.03 35.64
N SER A 19 -65.07 12.99 36.46
CA SER A 19 -64.05 13.98 36.08
C SER A 19 -62.61 13.46 36.22
N PHE A 20 -62.42 12.36 36.95
CA PHE A 20 -61.11 11.70 37.06
C PHE A 20 -60.77 10.93 35.78
N ALA A 21 -59.48 10.90 35.44
CA ALA A 21 -58.99 10.08 34.35
C ALA A 21 -59.09 8.59 34.73
N ARG A 22 -59.68 7.80 33.83
CA ARG A 22 -59.79 6.34 33.98
C ARG A 22 -58.53 5.65 33.46
N TYR A 23 -58.28 4.42 33.90
CA TYR A 23 -57.21 3.60 33.31
C TYR A 23 -57.44 3.39 31.82
N THR A 24 -56.39 3.48 31.02
CA THR A 24 -56.51 3.13 29.60
C THR A 24 -56.61 1.61 29.44
N ARG A 25 -57.19 1.12 28.35
CA ARG A 25 -57.22 -0.32 28.03
C ARG A 25 -55.82 -0.97 28.03
N VAL A 26 -54.80 -0.20 27.66
CA VAL A 26 -53.40 -0.68 27.65
C VAL A 26 -52.91 -0.84 29.08
N ASP A 27 -53.15 0.15 29.93
CA ASP A 27 -52.73 0.12 31.33
C ASP A 27 -53.47 -0.96 32.11
N VAL A 28 -54.78 -1.15 31.90
CA VAL A 28 -55.55 -2.24 32.51
C VAL A 28 -54.90 -3.60 32.25
N ARG A 29 -54.54 -3.90 30.99
CA ARG A 29 -53.86 -5.16 30.63
C ARG A 29 -52.47 -5.28 31.25
N ARG A 30 -51.68 -4.20 31.27
CA ARG A 30 -50.34 -4.19 31.87
C ARG A 30 -50.39 -4.35 33.39
N MET A 31 -51.34 -3.69 34.03
CA MET A 31 -51.57 -3.77 35.48
C MET A 31 -52.05 -5.16 35.88
N PHE A 32 -52.90 -5.81 35.07
CA PHE A 32 -53.24 -7.22 35.27
C PHE A 32 -52.01 -8.13 35.13
N LYS A 33 -51.24 -8.01 34.04
CA LYS A 33 -49.98 -8.78 33.86
C LYS A 33 -48.97 -8.56 34.99
N ALA A 34 -48.97 -7.40 35.63
CA ALA A 34 -48.11 -7.07 36.76
C ALA A 34 -48.68 -7.51 38.13
N GLY A 35 -49.88 -8.11 38.17
CA GLY A 35 -50.56 -8.50 39.41
C GLY A 35 -51.11 -7.32 40.24
N VAL A 36 -51.20 -6.13 39.65
CA VAL A 36 -51.75 -4.92 40.31
C VAL A 36 -53.27 -4.92 40.31
N LEU A 37 -53.89 -5.46 39.26
CA LEU A 37 -55.34 -5.69 39.19
C LEU A 37 -55.62 -7.19 39.25
N ASP A 38 -56.67 -7.58 39.98
CA ASP A 38 -57.27 -8.91 39.89
C ASP A 38 -58.31 -9.00 38.76
N GLU A 39 -58.83 -10.21 38.47
CA GLU A 39 -59.77 -10.45 37.37
C GLU A 39 -61.06 -9.62 37.49
N SER A 40 -61.56 -9.42 38.71
CA SER A 40 -62.75 -8.62 38.95
C SER A 40 -62.48 -7.14 38.73
N GLN A 41 -61.29 -6.66 39.13
CA GLN A 41 -60.87 -5.28 38.94
C GLN A 41 -60.58 -4.94 37.48
N VAL A 42 -60.15 -5.92 36.67
CA VAL A 42 -60.05 -5.75 35.21
C VAL A 42 -61.42 -5.51 34.58
N TYR A 43 -62.43 -6.29 35.00
CA TYR A 43 -63.81 -6.11 34.54
C TYR A 43 -64.37 -4.74 34.94
N GLU A 44 -64.24 -4.34 36.20
CA GLU A 44 -64.69 -3.03 36.69
C GLU A 44 -63.97 -1.88 35.97
N ALA A 45 -62.66 -2.00 35.69
CA ALA A 45 -61.92 -0.99 34.95
C ALA A 45 -62.43 -0.82 33.50
N TYR A 46 -62.95 -1.88 32.87
CA TYR A 46 -63.61 -1.78 31.57
C TYR A 46 -65.02 -1.15 31.67
N LEU A 47 -65.77 -1.39 32.75
CA LEU A 47 -67.03 -0.68 33.01
C LEU A 47 -66.80 0.82 33.22
N ASP A 48 -65.78 1.17 34.01
CA ASP A 48 -65.38 2.55 34.23
C ASP A 48 -65.07 3.26 32.92
N LEU A 49 -64.40 2.57 31.98
CA LEU A 49 -64.13 3.05 30.62
C LEU A 49 -65.37 3.31 29.75
N GLY A 50 -66.56 2.91 30.21
CA GLY A 50 -67.84 3.12 29.54
C GLY A 50 -68.27 1.98 28.62
N TYR A 51 -67.66 0.79 28.74
CA TYR A 51 -68.18 -0.41 28.08
C TYR A 51 -69.44 -0.91 28.79
N ASP A 52 -70.37 -1.47 28.03
CA ASP A 52 -71.49 -2.23 28.60
C ASP A 52 -70.99 -3.55 29.24
N GLU A 53 -71.85 -4.19 30.04
CA GLU A 53 -71.48 -5.40 30.81
C GLU A 53 -70.96 -6.54 29.92
N GLU A 54 -71.56 -6.76 28.75
CA GLU A 54 -71.14 -7.81 27.82
C GLU A 54 -69.73 -7.53 27.28
N LYS A 55 -69.48 -6.31 26.78
CA LYS A 55 -68.17 -5.92 26.24
C LYS A 55 -67.09 -5.87 27.32
N ALA A 56 -67.41 -5.35 28.51
CA ALA A 56 -66.47 -5.31 29.62
C ALA A 56 -66.04 -6.72 30.03
N ARG A 57 -66.98 -7.67 30.08
CA ARG A 57 -66.71 -9.08 30.38
C ARG A 57 -65.84 -9.73 29.32
N ASN A 58 -66.20 -9.59 28.04
CA ASN A 58 -65.42 -10.16 26.94
C ASN A 58 -63.98 -9.59 26.88
N LEU A 59 -63.80 -8.29 27.14
CA LEU A 59 -62.48 -7.66 27.17
C LEU A 59 -61.65 -8.06 28.40
N ALA A 60 -62.30 -8.26 29.56
CA ALA A 60 -61.65 -8.79 30.74
C ALA A 60 -61.18 -10.23 30.51
N ASP A 61 -62.07 -11.11 30.03
CA ASP A 61 -61.75 -12.50 29.70
C ASP A 61 -60.60 -12.58 28.68
N PHE A 62 -60.64 -11.75 27.65
CA PHE A 62 -59.54 -11.67 26.67
C PHE A 62 -58.22 -11.25 27.32
N ALA A 63 -58.22 -10.21 28.17
CA ALA A 63 -57.01 -9.74 28.85
C ALA A 63 -56.42 -10.81 29.79
N ILE A 64 -57.29 -11.58 30.46
CA ILE A 64 -56.90 -12.66 31.36
C ILE A 64 -56.29 -13.83 30.56
N ILE A 65 -56.94 -14.24 29.47
CA ILE A 65 -56.44 -15.30 28.59
C ILE A 65 -55.08 -14.91 27.99
N ASP A 66 -54.94 -13.68 27.50
CA ASP A 66 -53.70 -13.14 26.92
C ASP A 66 -52.55 -13.16 27.93
N ALA A 67 -52.78 -12.68 29.15
CA ALA A 67 -51.77 -12.68 30.21
C ALA A 67 -51.33 -14.10 30.62
N ARG A 68 -52.28 -15.04 30.75
CA ARG A 68 -51.98 -16.43 31.09
C ARG A 68 -51.23 -17.15 29.96
N GLN A 69 -51.52 -16.84 28.69
CA GLN A 69 -50.76 -17.39 27.56
C GLN A 69 -49.31 -16.89 27.56
N ASP A 70 -49.08 -15.61 27.81
CA ASP A 70 -47.72 -15.04 27.88
C ASP A 70 -46.89 -15.67 29.02
N GLU A 71 -47.46 -15.82 30.21
CA GLU A 71 -46.79 -16.49 31.34
C GLU A 71 -46.43 -17.94 31.01
N ARG A 72 -47.36 -18.65 30.35
CA ARG A 72 -47.16 -20.02 29.92
C ARG A 72 -46.02 -20.13 28.90
N ASP A 73 -45.95 -19.23 27.93
CA ASP A 73 -44.93 -19.21 26.89
C ASP A 73 -43.55 -18.81 27.42
N LEU A 74 -43.49 -17.89 28.40
CA LEU A 74 -42.27 -17.56 29.12
C LEU A 74 -41.76 -18.77 29.91
N THR A 75 -42.64 -19.43 30.65
CA THR A 75 -42.29 -20.61 31.45
C THR A 75 -41.84 -21.77 30.57
N ARG A 76 -42.49 -21.99 29.41
CA ARG A 76 -42.05 -22.96 28.40
C ARG A 76 -40.62 -22.65 27.94
N SER A 77 -40.32 -21.39 27.60
CA SER A 77 -38.99 -20.98 27.17
C SER A 77 -37.91 -21.22 28.23
N LEU A 78 -38.24 -21.02 29.52
CA LEU A 78 -37.34 -21.32 30.63
C LEU A 78 -37.06 -22.83 30.76
N ILE A 79 -38.09 -23.67 30.63
CA ILE A 79 -37.94 -25.14 30.67
C ILE A 79 -37.04 -25.61 29.51
N VAL A 80 -37.30 -25.12 28.29
CA VAL A 80 -36.46 -25.42 27.12
C VAL A 80 -35.01 -24.97 27.35
N SER A 81 -34.79 -23.78 27.93
CA SER A 81 -33.44 -23.32 28.26
C SER A 81 -32.76 -24.18 29.34
N ALA A 82 -33.48 -24.62 30.37
CA ALA A 82 -32.95 -25.49 31.42
C ALA A 82 -32.56 -26.86 30.85
N TYR A 83 -33.37 -27.40 29.94
CA TYR A 83 -33.06 -28.61 29.18
C TYR A 83 -31.80 -28.43 28.31
N LYS A 84 -31.72 -27.35 27.50
CA LYS A 84 -30.53 -27.03 26.69
C LYS A 84 -29.23 -26.96 27.51
N LYS A 85 -29.32 -26.51 28.77
CA LYS A 85 -28.19 -26.40 29.70
C LYS A 85 -27.90 -27.68 30.49
N GLY A 86 -28.64 -28.77 30.27
CA GLY A 86 -28.49 -30.02 31.00
C GLY A 86 -28.92 -29.97 32.48
N VAL A 87 -29.65 -28.92 32.89
CA VAL A 87 -30.18 -28.79 34.25
C VAL A 87 -31.37 -29.73 34.46
N MET A 88 -32.12 -30.01 33.39
CA MET A 88 -33.22 -30.96 33.35
C MET A 88 -32.95 -32.05 32.32
N ASN A 89 -33.40 -33.27 32.59
CA ASN A 89 -33.40 -34.34 31.60
C ASN A 89 -34.64 -34.26 30.68
N GLN A 90 -34.65 -35.06 29.61
CA GLN A 90 -35.69 -35.04 28.59
C GLN A 90 -37.09 -35.31 29.16
N ALA A 91 -37.22 -36.29 30.06
CA ALA A 91 -38.50 -36.66 30.67
C ALA A 91 -39.04 -35.54 31.57
N GLU A 92 -38.18 -34.91 32.36
CA GLU A 92 -38.52 -33.75 33.20
C GLU A 92 -38.99 -32.55 32.37
N ALA A 93 -38.30 -32.26 31.26
CA ALA A 93 -38.65 -31.15 30.39
C ALA A 93 -40.01 -31.37 29.71
N ILE A 94 -40.27 -32.58 29.18
CA ILE A 94 -41.56 -32.96 28.61
C ILE A 94 -42.67 -32.82 29.65
N GLN A 95 -42.48 -33.39 30.85
CA GLN A 95 -43.47 -33.34 31.91
C GLN A 95 -43.74 -31.90 32.38
N GLY A 96 -42.71 -31.05 32.45
CA GLY A 96 -42.83 -29.63 32.75
C GLY A 96 -43.69 -28.90 31.73
N ILE A 97 -43.48 -29.14 30.43
CA ILE A 97 -44.26 -28.52 29.34
C ILE A 97 -45.72 -29.02 29.36
N ILE A 98 -45.96 -30.31 29.62
CA ILE A 98 -47.32 -30.86 29.79
C ILE A 98 -48.04 -30.20 30.97
N THR A 99 -47.34 -29.97 32.08
CA THR A 99 -47.91 -29.33 33.28
C THR A 99 -48.36 -27.88 33.00
N LEU A 100 -47.75 -27.21 32.01
CA LEU A 100 -48.17 -25.91 31.52
C LEU A 100 -49.44 -25.94 30.64
N GLY A 101 -49.98 -27.12 30.36
CA GLY A 101 -51.21 -27.30 29.58
C GLY A 101 -50.99 -27.53 28.07
N TYR A 102 -49.76 -27.85 27.66
CA TYR A 102 -49.47 -28.34 26.30
C TYR A 102 -49.83 -29.83 26.18
N SER A 103 -50.15 -30.29 24.97
CA SER A 103 -50.37 -31.71 24.73
C SER A 103 -49.07 -32.52 24.83
N SER A 104 -49.14 -33.82 25.11
CA SER A 104 -47.96 -34.70 25.11
C SER A 104 -47.20 -34.63 23.78
N PHE A 105 -47.94 -34.64 22.67
CA PHE A 105 -47.39 -34.52 21.34
C PHE A 105 -46.62 -33.21 21.14
N ASP A 106 -47.18 -32.07 21.53
CA ASP A 106 -46.52 -30.78 21.38
C ASP A 106 -45.26 -30.69 22.26
N ALA A 107 -45.34 -31.20 23.49
CA ALA A 107 -44.19 -31.23 24.41
C ALA A 107 -43.03 -32.06 23.85
N GLU A 108 -43.33 -33.27 23.35
CA GLU A 108 -42.36 -34.15 22.69
C GLU A 108 -41.76 -33.50 21.44
N PHE A 109 -42.59 -32.85 20.61
CA PHE A 109 -42.16 -32.16 19.41
C PHE A 109 -41.22 -30.98 19.71
N ILE A 110 -41.56 -30.16 20.71
CA ILE A 110 -40.71 -29.03 21.17
C ILE A 110 -39.33 -29.52 21.61
N ILE A 111 -39.29 -30.61 22.39
CA ILE A 111 -38.04 -31.17 22.89
C ILE A 111 -37.24 -31.83 21.75
N SER A 112 -37.91 -32.49 20.80
CA SER A 112 -37.24 -33.06 19.62
C SER A 112 -36.60 -31.99 18.72
N ILE A 113 -37.26 -30.85 18.51
CA ILE A 113 -36.64 -29.70 17.81
C ILE A 113 -35.45 -29.19 18.60
N THR A 114 -35.60 -29.09 19.92
CA THR A 114 -34.53 -28.63 20.81
C THR A 114 -33.30 -29.53 20.75
N ASP A 115 -33.49 -30.85 20.67
CA ASP A 115 -32.40 -31.82 20.49
C ASP A 115 -31.70 -31.65 19.14
N ALA A 116 -32.45 -31.41 18.07
CA ALA A 116 -31.90 -31.15 16.75
C ALA A 116 -31.09 -29.85 16.72
N ASP A 117 -31.56 -28.79 17.38
CA ASP A 117 -30.82 -27.54 17.56
C ASP A 117 -29.50 -27.77 18.31
N LEU A 118 -29.54 -28.48 19.45
CA LEU A 118 -28.34 -28.76 20.23
C LEU A 118 -27.32 -29.61 19.47
N ALA A 119 -27.79 -30.57 18.67
CA ALA A 119 -26.92 -31.37 17.82
C ALA A 119 -26.23 -30.50 16.75
N ARG A 120 -26.97 -29.55 16.18
CA ARG A 120 -26.44 -28.58 15.22
C ARG A 120 -25.42 -27.64 15.85
N ASP A 121 -25.74 -27.05 17.00
CA ASP A 121 -24.85 -26.12 17.71
C ASP A 121 -23.51 -26.79 18.02
N LYS A 122 -23.51 -28.06 18.44
CA LYS A 122 -22.28 -28.84 18.67
C LYS A 122 -21.45 -29.04 17.40
N ILE A 123 -22.10 -29.25 16.26
CA ILE A 123 -21.41 -29.39 14.98
C ILE A 123 -20.80 -28.04 14.59
N ASP A 124 -21.53 -26.94 14.74
CA ASP A 124 -21.05 -25.60 14.42
C ASP A 124 -19.86 -25.21 15.33
N ASP A 125 -19.94 -25.48 16.63
CA ASP A 125 -18.82 -25.26 17.58
C ASP A 125 -17.57 -26.07 17.19
N ALA A 126 -17.75 -27.33 16.76
CA ALA A 126 -16.64 -28.17 16.31
C ALA A 126 -16.04 -27.69 15.00
N ILE A 127 -16.87 -27.22 14.05
CA ILE A 127 -16.42 -26.60 12.81
C ILE A 127 -15.60 -25.35 13.10
N ASP A 128 -16.06 -24.48 14.02
CA ASP A 128 -15.35 -23.26 14.40
C ASP A 128 -13.99 -23.56 15.06
N GLY A 129 -13.93 -24.59 15.91
CA GLY A 129 -12.68 -25.07 16.51
C GLY A 129 -11.67 -25.57 15.45
N VAL A 130 -12.13 -26.37 14.48
CA VAL A 130 -11.28 -26.86 13.39
C VAL A 130 -10.87 -25.73 12.43
N GLU A 131 -11.77 -24.79 12.14
CA GLU A 131 -11.46 -23.57 11.36
C GLU A 131 -10.29 -22.82 11.99
N PHE A 132 -10.34 -22.59 13.31
CA PHE A 132 -9.28 -21.90 14.03
C PHE A 132 -7.92 -22.59 13.85
N LEU A 133 -7.85 -23.90 14.11
CA LEU A 133 -6.60 -24.68 14.00
C LEU A 133 -6.05 -24.70 12.56
N TYR A 134 -6.92 -24.81 11.56
CA TYR A 134 -6.53 -24.76 10.15
C TYR A 134 -6.02 -23.37 9.73
N MET A 135 -6.67 -22.31 10.23
CA MET A 135 -6.30 -20.92 9.94
C MET A 135 -4.94 -20.55 10.54
N GLU A 136 -4.62 -21.03 11.74
CA GLU A 136 -3.31 -20.86 12.40
C GLU A 136 -2.23 -21.80 11.84
N GLY A 137 -2.63 -22.82 11.05
CA GLY A 137 -1.72 -23.72 10.35
C GLY A 137 -1.28 -24.93 11.17
N GLU A 138 -1.97 -25.22 12.27
CA GLU A 138 -1.77 -26.43 13.07
C GLU A 138 -2.39 -27.67 12.40
N LEU A 139 -3.41 -27.48 11.56
CA LEU A 139 -4.03 -28.51 10.73
C LEU A 139 -3.80 -28.26 9.23
N ASP A 140 -3.61 -29.34 8.48
CA ASP A 140 -3.68 -29.38 7.02
C ASP A 140 -5.06 -29.90 6.56
N GLU A 141 -5.29 -29.94 5.24
CA GLU A 141 -6.57 -30.39 4.66
C GLU A 141 -6.95 -31.82 5.07
N THR A 142 -5.94 -32.68 5.23
CA THR A 142 -6.10 -34.05 5.70
C THR A 142 -6.54 -34.06 7.16
N GLY A 143 -5.89 -33.26 8.00
CA GLY A 143 -6.24 -33.07 9.41
C GLY A 143 -7.67 -32.57 9.60
N VAL A 144 -8.11 -31.59 8.81
CA VAL A 144 -9.51 -31.12 8.83
C VAL A 144 -10.49 -32.25 8.53
N SER A 145 -10.18 -33.09 7.53
CA SER A 145 -11.04 -34.21 7.14
C SER A 145 -11.12 -35.29 8.23
N ILE A 146 -10.04 -35.50 8.99
CA ILE A 146 -9.98 -36.43 10.12
C ILE A 146 -10.80 -35.90 11.29
N GLU A 147 -10.65 -34.62 11.65
CA GLU A 147 -11.34 -34.02 12.80
C GLU A 147 -12.85 -33.85 12.56
N LEU A 148 -13.27 -33.50 11.34
CA LEU A 148 -14.69 -33.33 11.00
C LEU A 148 -15.38 -34.64 10.58
N GLY A 149 -14.63 -35.69 10.27
CA GLY A 149 -15.16 -36.98 9.85
C GLY A 149 -16.13 -37.62 10.85
N PRO A 150 -15.80 -37.69 12.16
CA PRO A 150 -16.69 -38.24 13.20
C PRO A 150 -18.04 -37.53 13.32
N LEU A 151 -18.18 -36.30 12.83
CA LEU A 151 -19.44 -35.54 12.85
C LEU A 151 -20.43 -35.96 11.75
N ASN A 152 -20.08 -36.97 10.94
CA ASN A 152 -20.88 -37.45 9.80
C ASN A 152 -21.23 -36.34 8.78
N LEU A 153 -20.36 -35.33 8.65
CA LEU A 153 -20.49 -34.33 7.61
C LEU A 153 -20.17 -34.94 6.24
N PRO A 154 -20.98 -34.66 5.20
CA PRO A 154 -20.66 -35.08 3.84
C PRO A 154 -19.28 -34.57 3.40
N ALA A 155 -18.50 -35.42 2.72
CA ALA A 155 -17.16 -35.05 2.25
C ALA A 155 -17.15 -33.79 1.38
N GLU A 156 -18.20 -33.59 0.56
CA GLU A 156 -18.38 -32.38 -0.24
C GLU A 156 -18.51 -31.12 0.62
N GLN A 157 -19.20 -31.20 1.76
CA GLN A 157 -19.34 -30.08 2.69
C GLN A 157 -18.00 -29.72 3.34
N ILE A 158 -17.20 -30.72 3.72
CA ILE A 158 -15.85 -30.52 4.27
C ILE A 158 -14.96 -29.80 3.24
N MET A 159 -14.99 -30.22 1.96
CA MET A 159 -14.23 -29.55 0.90
C MET A 159 -14.65 -28.09 0.70
N ILE A 160 -15.96 -27.78 0.81
CA ILE A 160 -16.46 -26.42 0.72
C ILE A 160 -15.94 -25.56 1.87
N LEU A 161 -15.90 -26.09 3.10
CA LEU A 161 -15.34 -25.41 4.28
C LEU A 161 -13.86 -25.10 4.08
N ILE A 162 -13.06 -26.10 3.71
CA ILE A 162 -11.63 -25.93 3.43
C ILE A 162 -11.40 -24.82 2.39
N LYS A 163 -12.15 -24.85 1.28
CA LYS A 163 -12.05 -23.82 0.22
C LYS A 163 -12.42 -22.42 0.73
N LYS A 164 -13.44 -22.31 1.58
CA LYS A 164 -13.83 -21.03 2.22
C LYS A 164 -12.70 -20.52 3.12
N TRP A 165 -12.10 -21.38 3.93
CA TRP A 165 -11.01 -21.03 4.83
C TRP A 165 -9.72 -20.69 4.09
N ASP A 166 -9.40 -21.37 2.99
CA ASP A 166 -8.30 -21.02 2.09
C ASP A 166 -8.41 -19.57 1.58
N ILE A 167 -9.61 -19.18 1.16
CA ILE A 167 -9.89 -17.81 0.72
C ILE A 167 -9.69 -16.84 1.89
N ALA A 168 -10.15 -17.18 3.09
CA ALA A 168 -9.96 -16.37 4.29
C ALA A 168 -8.47 -16.25 4.68
N LYS A 169 -7.71 -17.33 4.63
CA LYS A 169 -6.27 -17.39 4.91
C LYS A 169 -5.47 -16.53 3.95
N ARG A 170 -5.82 -16.54 2.66
CA ARG A 170 -5.24 -15.62 1.65
C ARG A 170 -5.57 -14.16 1.93
N LYS A 171 -6.79 -13.85 2.38
CA LYS A 171 -7.18 -12.48 2.79
C LYS A 171 -6.42 -12.00 4.04
N LYS A 172 -6.10 -12.89 4.98
CA LYS A 172 -5.35 -12.58 6.21
C LYS A 172 -3.86 -12.31 5.99
N ARG A 173 -3.32 -12.43 4.75
CA ARG A 173 -2.03 -11.81 4.41
C ARG A 173 -2.18 -10.29 4.48
N THR A 174 -2.05 -9.74 5.68
CA THR A 174 -2.06 -8.31 5.93
C THR A 174 -0.82 -7.72 5.28
N LEU A 175 -1.02 -6.96 4.22
CA LEU A 175 0.03 -6.13 3.66
C LEU A 175 0.46 -5.12 4.73
N PRO A 176 1.77 -4.87 4.92
CA PRO A 176 2.26 -3.83 5.83
C PRO A 176 1.51 -2.53 5.60
N THR A 177 1.08 -1.88 6.68
CA THR A 177 0.33 -0.62 6.56
C THR A 177 1.17 0.44 5.88
N ARG A 178 0.55 1.53 5.40
CA ARG A 178 1.30 2.66 4.86
C ARG A 178 2.35 3.14 5.87
N SER A 179 1.97 3.28 7.15
CA SER A 179 2.88 3.69 8.22
C SER A 179 4.02 2.70 8.43
N ASP A 180 3.77 1.39 8.29
CA ASP A 180 4.83 0.37 8.39
C ASP A 180 5.82 0.50 7.24
N LEU A 181 5.32 0.64 5.99
CA LEU A 181 6.16 0.83 4.81
C LEU A 181 7.02 2.09 4.91
N GLU A 182 6.42 3.22 5.32
CA GLU A 182 7.15 4.46 5.59
C GLU A 182 8.20 4.26 6.69
N GLY A 183 7.87 3.53 7.75
CA GLY A 183 8.79 3.20 8.84
C GLY A 183 9.96 2.32 8.40
N PHE A 184 9.71 1.34 7.52
CA PHE A 184 10.75 0.49 6.94
C PHE A 184 11.68 1.30 6.05
N TYR A 185 11.13 2.20 5.24
CA TYR A 185 11.90 3.07 4.37
C TYR A 185 12.78 4.05 5.16
N ARG A 186 12.24 4.73 6.19
CA ARG A 186 13.03 5.60 7.09
C ARG A 186 14.21 4.89 7.75
N LYS A 187 14.08 3.58 7.98
CA LYS A 187 15.11 2.73 8.62
C LYS A 187 16.05 2.05 7.61
N ASP A 188 15.96 2.38 6.33
CA ASP A 188 16.71 1.75 5.22
C ASP A 188 16.53 0.22 5.16
N LEU A 189 15.37 -0.30 5.60
CA LEU A 189 15.02 -1.73 5.54
C LEU A 189 14.44 -2.13 4.17
N ILE A 190 13.91 -1.16 3.43
CA ILE A 190 13.41 -1.31 2.06
C ILE A 190 13.92 -0.14 1.23
N ASP A 191 14.07 -0.35 -0.07
CA ASP A 191 14.47 0.70 -1.01
C ASP A 191 13.25 1.47 -1.57
N LEU A 192 13.52 2.50 -2.38
CA LEU A 192 12.48 3.32 -3.00
C LEU A 192 11.53 2.48 -3.88
N SER A 193 12.07 1.53 -4.64
CA SER A 193 11.29 0.67 -5.53
C SER A 193 10.31 -0.18 -4.73
N ALA A 194 10.76 -0.80 -3.64
CA ALA A 194 9.93 -1.60 -2.75
C ALA A 194 8.89 -0.76 -2.00
N LEU A 195 9.21 0.48 -1.62
CA LEU A 195 8.23 1.40 -1.04
C LEU A 195 7.11 1.74 -2.05
N GLN A 196 7.48 2.12 -3.28
CA GLN A 196 6.52 2.44 -4.34
C GLN A 196 5.62 1.24 -4.68
N GLU A 197 6.20 0.06 -4.83
CA GLU A 197 5.45 -1.18 -5.07
C GLU A 197 4.50 -1.49 -3.90
N GLY A 198 4.98 -1.34 -2.66
CA GLY A 198 4.19 -1.52 -1.46
C GLY A 198 2.99 -0.58 -1.37
N LEU A 199 3.17 0.70 -1.71
CA LEU A 199 2.10 1.70 -1.73
C LEU A 199 1.11 1.47 -2.88
N SER A 200 1.59 1.09 -4.08
CA SER A 200 0.75 0.77 -5.24
C SER A 200 -0.14 -0.47 -4.98
N LYS A 201 0.39 -1.50 -4.30
CA LYS A 201 -0.41 -2.66 -3.83
C LYS A 201 -1.55 -2.28 -2.89
N ARG A 202 -1.48 -1.10 -2.26
CA ARG A 202 -2.55 -0.54 -1.42
C ARG A 202 -3.52 0.38 -2.18
N ARG A 203 -3.43 0.42 -3.51
CA ARG A 203 -4.28 1.21 -4.42
C ARG A 203 -4.17 2.73 -4.21
N ILE A 204 -3.00 3.19 -3.79
CA ILE A 204 -2.67 4.62 -3.78
C ILE A 204 -2.27 5.02 -5.20
N VAL A 205 -2.69 6.20 -5.66
CA VAL A 205 -2.41 6.69 -7.01
C VAL A 205 -0.95 7.16 -7.12
N ASP A 206 -0.33 7.00 -8.29
CA ASP A 206 1.09 7.31 -8.50
C ASP A 206 1.44 8.76 -8.14
N GLU A 207 0.57 9.74 -8.40
CA GLU A 207 0.82 11.15 -8.01
C GLU A 207 0.90 11.32 -6.49
N ASP A 208 0.05 10.61 -5.73
CA ASP A 208 0.07 10.65 -4.27
C ASP A 208 1.29 9.91 -3.71
N ILE A 209 1.72 8.83 -4.37
CA ILE A 209 2.95 8.11 -4.01
C ILE A 209 4.16 9.04 -4.13
N GLU A 210 4.25 9.85 -5.19
CA GLU A 210 5.33 10.82 -5.35
C GLU A 210 5.34 11.89 -4.24
N LEU A 211 4.16 12.37 -3.84
CA LEU A 211 4.05 13.32 -2.72
C LEU A 211 4.48 12.68 -1.39
N TYR A 212 4.09 11.43 -1.14
CA TYR A 212 4.51 10.72 0.07
C TYR A 212 6.00 10.49 0.11
N VAL A 213 6.60 9.96 -0.96
CA VAL A 213 8.04 9.75 -1.09
C VAL A 213 8.79 11.08 -0.90
N GLY A 214 8.36 12.14 -1.58
CA GLY A 214 9.00 13.46 -1.47
C GLY A 214 8.94 14.02 -0.05
N SER A 215 7.81 13.85 0.65
CA SER A 215 7.69 14.27 2.05
C SER A 215 8.59 13.48 3.00
N LEU A 216 8.72 12.16 2.77
CA LEU A 216 9.56 11.26 3.57
C LEU A 216 11.04 11.57 3.38
N ASP A 217 11.49 11.79 2.14
CA ASP A 217 12.89 12.11 1.86
C ASP A 217 13.31 13.43 2.52
N VAL A 218 12.43 14.44 2.51
CA VAL A 218 12.65 15.71 3.23
C VAL A 218 12.71 15.48 4.74
N GLU A 219 11.80 14.68 5.30
CA GLU A 219 11.79 14.34 6.73
C GLU A 219 13.09 13.62 7.14
N ILE A 220 13.58 12.69 6.33
CA ILE A 220 14.82 11.95 6.54
C ILE A 220 16.01 12.92 6.58
N VAL A 221 16.12 13.81 5.60
CA VAL A 221 17.19 14.83 5.55
C VAL A 221 17.14 15.76 6.77
N GLU A 222 15.97 16.27 7.12
CA GLU A 222 15.83 17.14 8.31
C GLU A 222 16.22 16.41 9.60
N SER A 223 15.81 15.14 9.75
CA SER A 223 16.12 14.34 10.93
C SER A 223 17.63 14.08 11.05
N ALA A 224 18.30 13.77 9.94
CA ALA A 224 19.74 13.55 9.88
C ALA A 224 20.52 14.86 10.17
N ALA A 225 20.07 15.99 9.63
CA ALA A 225 20.66 17.30 9.92
C ALA A 225 20.54 17.66 11.42
N LYS A 226 19.36 17.43 12.02
CA LYS A 226 19.15 17.64 13.47
C LYS A 226 20.03 16.71 14.32
N GLU A 227 20.24 15.47 13.89
CA GLU A 227 21.12 14.52 14.59
C GLU A 227 22.59 14.95 14.52
N ALA A 228 23.07 15.38 13.34
CA ALA A 228 24.42 15.94 13.17
C ALA A 228 24.66 17.18 14.04
N GLU A 229 23.71 18.12 14.06
CA GLU A 229 23.80 19.31 14.92
C GLU A 229 23.85 18.95 16.42
N ARG A 230 23.05 17.95 16.85
CA ARG A 230 23.06 17.46 18.23
C ARG A 230 24.39 16.81 18.60
N ALA A 231 24.93 15.97 17.72
CA ALA A 231 26.21 15.30 17.95
C ALA A 231 27.34 16.33 18.10
N LEU A 232 27.35 17.36 17.24
CA LEU A 232 28.36 18.42 17.26
C LEU A 232 28.27 19.27 18.53
N LYS A 233 27.06 19.66 18.95
CA LYS A 233 26.83 20.37 20.23
C LYS A 233 27.29 19.55 21.43
N GLU A 234 27.06 18.24 21.42
CA GLU A 234 27.50 17.35 22.50
C GLU A 234 29.03 17.22 22.55
N GLN A 235 29.69 17.14 21.40
CA GLN A 235 31.15 17.18 21.30
C GLN A 235 31.71 18.50 21.85
N GLU A 236 31.19 19.64 21.39
CA GLU A 236 31.60 20.96 21.90
C GLU A 236 31.39 21.11 23.42
N ARG A 237 30.28 20.57 23.94
CA ARG A 237 29.98 20.57 25.37
C ARG A 237 31.02 19.78 26.16
N LEU A 238 31.42 18.63 25.64
CA LEU A 238 32.47 17.80 26.24
C LEU A 238 33.84 18.45 26.12
N ASP A 239 34.12 19.14 25.02
CA ASP A 239 35.38 19.86 24.83
C ASP A 239 35.57 21.00 25.83
N ARG A 240 34.47 21.70 26.15
CA ARG A 240 34.42 22.74 27.19
C ARG A 240 34.44 22.18 28.62
N SER A 241 34.19 20.89 28.82
CA SER A 241 34.19 20.27 30.15
C SER A 241 35.61 20.05 30.66
N THR A 242 35.86 20.43 31.92
CA THR A 242 37.12 20.17 32.64
C THR A 242 37.26 18.73 33.12
N ILE A 243 36.14 18.00 33.28
CA ILE A 243 36.13 16.60 33.67
C ILE A 243 35.49 15.82 32.52
N LYS A 244 36.32 15.05 31.80
CA LYS A 244 35.90 14.19 30.69
C LYS A 244 36.76 12.94 30.66
N THR A 245 36.15 11.80 30.38
CA THR A 245 36.89 10.54 30.19
C THR A 245 37.31 10.40 28.74
N VAL A 246 38.38 9.63 28.48
CA VAL A 246 38.83 9.27 27.13
C VAL A 246 37.67 8.64 26.33
N TYR A 247 36.94 7.72 26.97
CA TYR A 247 35.73 7.13 26.40
C TYR A 247 34.67 8.17 25.96
N GLN A 248 34.39 9.18 26.79
CA GLN A 248 33.40 10.21 26.46
C GLN A 248 33.83 11.04 25.26
N THR A 249 35.11 11.41 25.18
CA THR A 249 35.64 12.20 24.06
C THR A 249 35.68 11.40 22.75
N GLU A 250 36.14 10.14 22.80
CA GLU A 250 36.23 9.29 21.60
C GLU A 250 34.85 8.86 21.10
N LYS A 251 33.91 8.56 22.02
CA LYS A 251 32.53 8.26 21.65
C LYS A 251 31.85 9.46 20.99
N ALA A 252 32.03 10.67 21.53
CA ALA A 252 31.45 11.87 20.95
C ALA A 252 32.01 12.18 19.55
N ALA A 253 33.32 11.95 19.33
CA ALA A 253 33.92 12.09 18.01
C ALA A 253 33.35 11.08 17.01
N LEU A 254 33.18 9.81 17.41
CA LEU A 254 32.54 8.79 16.57
C LEU A 254 31.06 9.10 16.30
N ASP A 255 30.34 9.64 17.28
CA ASP A 255 28.93 10.05 17.12
C ASP A 255 28.78 11.17 16.09
N VAL A 256 29.71 12.14 16.06
CA VAL A 256 29.75 13.20 15.03
C VAL A 256 30.04 12.62 13.66
N LEU A 257 31.06 11.77 13.51
CA LEU A 257 31.38 11.15 12.22
C LEU A 257 30.22 10.31 11.66
N ILE A 258 29.54 9.55 12.52
CA ILE A 258 28.37 8.76 12.12
C ILE A 258 27.22 9.68 11.69
N ALA A 259 26.95 10.74 12.45
CA ALA A 259 25.85 11.65 12.16
C ALA A 259 26.09 12.46 10.88
N ASP A 260 27.32 12.90 10.63
CA ASP A 260 27.71 13.58 9.39
C ASP A 260 27.61 12.65 8.17
N ALA A 261 28.09 11.40 8.28
CA ALA A 261 27.98 10.42 7.21
C ALA A 261 26.51 10.05 6.90
N ASN A 262 25.66 9.95 7.93
CA ASN A 262 24.22 9.74 7.76
C ASN A 262 23.54 10.95 7.09
N ARG A 263 23.94 12.19 7.43
CA ARG A 263 23.45 13.40 6.77
C ARG A 263 23.80 13.42 5.30
N GLU A 264 25.07 13.16 4.97
CA GLU A 264 25.54 13.10 3.57
C GLU A 264 24.79 12.01 2.79
N THR A 265 24.58 10.83 3.40
CA THR A 265 23.77 9.75 2.83
C THR A 265 22.34 10.19 2.53
N ALA A 266 21.70 10.91 3.45
CA ALA A 266 20.33 11.41 3.27
C ALA A 266 20.25 12.47 2.15
N ASP A 267 21.20 13.40 2.11
CA ASP A 267 21.28 14.43 1.06
C ASP A 267 21.46 13.79 -0.32
N ILE A 268 22.38 12.81 -0.44
CA ILE A 268 22.61 12.08 -1.68
C ILE A 268 21.36 11.30 -2.11
N LYS A 269 20.69 10.59 -1.18
CA LYS A 269 19.44 9.87 -1.47
C LYS A 269 18.33 10.80 -1.97
N LEU A 270 18.16 11.97 -1.35
CA LEU A 270 17.19 12.96 -1.80
C LEU A 270 17.46 13.41 -3.25
N VAL A 271 18.73 13.62 -3.60
CA VAL A 271 19.13 13.96 -4.96
C VAL A 271 18.85 12.79 -5.91
N LEU A 272 19.28 11.57 -5.58
CA LEU A 272 19.07 10.38 -6.40
C LEU A 272 17.58 10.06 -6.63
N ASN A 273 16.74 10.23 -5.62
CA ASN A 273 15.30 9.99 -5.73
C ASN A 273 14.59 11.03 -6.61
N ARG A 274 15.07 12.29 -6.61
CA ARG A 274 14.58 13.34 -7.52
C ARG A 274 15.05 13.12 -8.96
N TYR A 275 16.26 12.60 -9.15
CA TYR A 275 16.81 12.25 -10.45
C TYR A 275 16.57 10.76 -10.73
N ARG A 276 15.34 10.38 -11.10
CA ARG A 276 14.94 9.00 -11.48
C ARG A 276 16.05 8.28 -12.29
N ILE A 277 16.70 7.29 -11.70
CA ILE A 277 17.57 6.38 -12.44
C ILE A 277 16.73 5.20 -12.90
N SER A 278 16.26 5.27 -14.14
CA SER A 278 15.68 4.10 -14.81
C SER A 278 16.81 3.09 -15.11
N PRO A 279 16.56 1.76 -15.02
CA PRO A 279 17.48 0.72 -15.51
C PRO A 279 18.00 0.93 -16.94
N ASP A 280 17.28 1.73 -17.76
CA ASP A 280 17.73 2.17 -19.08
C ASP A 280 19.03 2.99 -19.07
N ILE A 281 19.32 3.71 -17.97
CA ILE A 281 20.53 4.53 -17.86
C ILE A 281 21.79 3.66 -17.77
N MET A 282 21.73 2.50 -17.10
CA MET A 282 22.85 1.55 -17.05
C MET A 282 23.16 0.96 -18.44
N ARG A 283 22.13 0.66 -19.24
CA ARG A 283 22.32 0.22 -20.65
C ARG A 283 22.86 1.34 -21.54
N GLN A 284 22.46 2.58 -21.28
CA GLN A 284 22.98 3.74 -22.01
C GLN A 284 24.47 3.99 -21.70
N LEU A 285 24.95 3.66 -20.49
CA LEU A 285 26.36 3.77 -20.10
C LEU A 285 27.28 2.81 -20.87
N GLU A 286 26.90 1.54 -21.06
CA GLU A 286 27.68 0.61 -21.91
C GLU A 286 27.77 1.11 -23.36
N GLN A 287 26.67 1.63 -23.90
CA GLN A 287 26.65 2.23 -25.24
C GLN A 287 27.53 3.49 -25.35
N THR A 288 27.90 4.12 -24.23
CA THR A 288 28.68 5.37 -24.26
C THR A 288 30.16 5.19 -24.49
N GLU A 289 30.75 4.05 -24.11
CA GLU A 289 32.14 3.80 -24.50
C GLU A 289 32.27 3.52 -25.99
N ASP A 290 31.31 2.80 -26.58
CA ASP A 290 31.22 2.62 -28.04
C ASP A 290 31.02 3.97 -28.76
N LEU A 291 30.19 4.87 -28.21
CA LEU A 291 29.99 6.21 -28.75
C LEU A 291 31.22 7.11 -28.59
N ARG A 292 32.02 6.97 -27.52
CA ARG A 292 33.29 7.69 -27.32
C ARG A 292 34.35 7.25 -28.31
N VAL A 293 34.48 5.95 -28.53
CA VAL A 293 35.37 5.38 -29.55
C VAL A 293 34.93 5.85 -30.94
N SER A 294 33.63 5.78 -31.24
CA SER A 294 33.05 6.25 -32.51
C SER A 294 33.27 7.74 -32.74
N ARG A 295 33.11 8.57 -31.70
CA ARG A 295 33.42 10.01 -31.72
C ARG A 295 34.88 10.29 -32.03
N SER A 296 35.79 9.56 -31.39
CA SER A 296 37.23 9.69 -31.61
C SER A 296 37.59 9.37 -33.06
N ASN A 297 37.08 8.25 -33.57
CA ASN A 297 37.29 7.82 -34.95
C ASN A 297 36.72 8.82 -35.96
N LEU A 298 35.54 9.39 -35.70
CA LEU A 298 34.93 10.41 -36.55
C LEU A 298 35.75 11.71 -36.58
N LYS A 299 36.31 12.14 -35.45
CA LYS A 299 37.20 13.32 -35.41
C LYS A 299 38.46 13.10 -36.23
N LEU A 300 39.09 11.93 -36.11
CA LEU A 300 40.27 11.56 -36.90
C LEU A 300 39.94 11.50 -38.39
N ASN A 301 38.79 10.95 -38.77
CA ASN A 301 38.33 10.90 -40.16
C ASN A 301 38.04 12.29 -40.75
N ILE A 302 37.36 13.17 -40.00
CA ILE A 302 37.15 14.57 -40.43
C ILE A 302 38.50 15.29 -40.61
N GLN A 303 39.47 15.03 -39.74
CA GLN A 303 40.80 15.63 -39.84
C GLN A 303 41.56 15.12 -41.07
N SER A 304 41.46 13.83 -41.42
CA SER A 304 42.09 13.29 -42.63
C SER A 304 41.45 13.84 -43.90
N LEU A 305 40.11 13.91 -43.97
CA LEU A 305 39.40 14.46 -45.13
C LEU A 305 39.70 15.95 -45.35
N LYS A 306 39.83 16.72 -44.26
CA LYS A 306 40.25 18.14 -44.35
C LYS A 306 41.67 18.28 -44.87
N ARG A 307 42.58 17.37 -44.50
CA ARG A 307 43.94 17.36 -45.03
C ARG A 307 43.95 17.04 -46.52
N GLU A 308 43.16 16.06 -46.95
CA GLU A 308 42.99 15.71 -48.38
C GLU A 308 42.45 16.89 -49.19
N ILE A 309 41.50 17.66 -48.65
CA ILE A 309 41.02 18.91 -49.29
C ILE A 309 42.16 19.93 -49.46
N GLU A 310 43.02 20.11 -48.46
CA GLU A 310 44.14 21.06 -48.56
C GLU A 310 45.20 20.61 -49.57
N GLU A 311 45.46 19.31 -49.67
CA GLU A 311 46.32 18.72 -50.70
C GLU A 311 45.73 18.95 -52.11
N LEU A 312 44.43 18.67 -52.31
CA LEU A 312 43.76 18.93 -53.59
C LEU A 312 43.69 20.42 -53.95
N LYS A 313 43.53 21.31 -52.97
CA LYS A 313 43.57 22.77 -53.20
C LYS A 313 44.97 23.25 -53.59
N PHE A 314 46.00 22.64 -53.03
CA PHE A 314 47.39 22.91 -53.40
C PHE A 314 47.65 22.52 -54.86
N ASP A 315 47.18 21.34 -55.28
CA ASP A 315 47.25 20.89 -56.68
C ASP A 315 46.51 21.84 -57.63
N VAL A 316 45.31 22.29 -57.25
CA VAL A 316 44.56 23.32 -58.00
C VAL A 316 45.36 24.62 -58.11
N GLY A 317 46.06 25.03 -57.04
CA GLY A 317 46.91 26.22 -57.01
C GLY A 317 48.06 26.14 -58.00
N LEU A 318 48.79 25.01 -58.00
CA LEU A 318 49.90 24.74 -58.93
C LEU A 318 49.46 24.79 -60.40
N LEU A 319 48.28 24.26 -60.72
CA LEU A 319 47.74 24.16 -62.07
C LEU A 319 47.09 25.46 -62.60
N SER A 320 46.93 26.46 -61.73
CA SER A 320 46.23 27.72 -62.06
C SER A 320 47.17 28.87 -62.47
N VAL A 321 48.48 28.64 -62.50
CA VAL A 321 49.50 29.65 -62.79
C VAL A 321 49.79 29.72 -64.31
N ASP A 322 49.96 30.93 -64.85
CA ASP A 322 50.23 31.18 -66.29
C ASP A 322 51.50 30.48 -66.80
N VAL A 323 52.47 30.22 -65.93
CA VAL A 323 53.68 29.42 -66.19
C VAL A 323 53.79 28.36 -65.10
N LEU A 324 53.64 27.09 -65.47
CA LEU A 324 53.73 25.98 -64.54
C LEU A 324 55.18 25.80 -64.06
N SER A 325 55.35 25.57 -62.77
CA SER A 325 56.61 25.10 -62.20
C SER A 325 56.86 23.64 -62.60
N ASP A 326 58.10 23.15 -62.46
CA ASP A 326 58.44 21.73 -62.66
C ASP A 326 57.55 20.80 -61.80
N GLU A 327 57.18 21.25 -60.59
CA GLU A 327 56.25 20.55 -59.70
C GLU A 327 54.80 20.56 -60.23
N GLY A 328 54.36 21.67 -60.84
CA GLY A 328 53.03 21.77 -61.46
C GLY A 328 52.89 20.92 -62.73
N LEU A 329 53.97 20.84 -63.54
CA LEU A 329 54.05 19.94 -64.70
C LEU A 329 53.99 18.46 -64.28
N LEU A 330 54.74 18.08 -63.25
CA LEU A 330 54.71 16.71 -62.72
C LEU A 330 53.33 16.32 -62.17
N ALA A 331 52.68 17.23 -61.42
CA ALA A 331 51.34 17.01 -60.88
C ALA A 331 50.30 16.86 -62.01
N LEU A 332 50.44 17.63 -63.09
CA LEU A 332 49.61 17.54 -64.28
C LEU A 332 49.76 16.19 -64.99
N GLU A 333 50.99 15.75 -65.25
CA GLU A 333 51.27 14.47 -65.92
C GLU A 333 50.71 13.28 -65.14
N GLN A 334 50.94 13.23 -63.83
CA GLN A 334 50.43 12.17 -62.96
C GLN A 334 48.91 12.12 -62.95
N ARG A 335 48.24 13.28 -63.03
CA ARG A 335 46.78 13.36 -62.98
C ARG A 335 46.13 13.12 -64.34
N ALA A 336 46.76 13.55 -65.43
CA ALA A 336 46.33 13.24 -66.79
C ALA A 336 46.37 11.72 -67.03
N LEU A 337 47.43 11.04 -66.57
CA LEU A 337 47.54 9.58 -66.55
C LEU A 337 46.39 8.92 -65.78
N ALA A 338 46.07 9.43 -64.58
CA ALA A 338 44.99 8.89 -63.75
C ALA A 338 43.57 9.12 -64.32
N LEU A 339 43.42 10.05 -65.25
CA LEU A 339 42.15 10.37 -65.94
C LEU A 339 42.11 9.87 -67.39
N GLU A 340 43.12 9.12 -67.83
CA GLU A 340 43.27 8.60 -69.21
C GLU A 340 43.29 9.72 -70.29
N LEU A 341 43.86 10.88 -69.96
CA LEU A 341 43.91 12.07 -70.85
C LEU A 341 45.23 12.21 -71.63
N GLU A 342 45.99 11.13 -71.81
CA GLU A 342 47.37 11.16 -72.36
C GLU A 342 47.48 11.70 -73.80
N GLU A 343 46.40 11.63 -74.59
CA GLU A 343 46.39 12.02 -76.01
C GLU A 343 45.90 13.48 -76.26
N ILE A 344 45.63 14.25 -75.20
CA ILE A 344 45.04 15.60 -75.29
C ILE A 344 46.12 16.69 -75.17
N GLU A 345 45.99 17.76 -75.97
CA GLU A 345 46.87 18.94 -75.87
C GLU A 345 46.78 19.59 -74.47
N LEU A 346 47.93 20.02 -73.93
CA LEU A 346 48.06 20.62 -72.58
C LEU A 346 47.03 21.73 -72.30
N GLU A 347 46.76 22.60 -73.28
CA GLU A 347 45.79 23.70 -73.16
C GLU A 347 44.34 23.21 -72.92
N GLN A 348 44.01 22.00 -73.39
CA GLN A 348 42.68 21.39 -73.26
C GLN A 348 42.58 20.45 -72.06
N ALA A 349 43.71 19.86 -71.61
CA ALA A 349 43.75 18.97 -70.45
C ALA A 349 43.65 19.72 -69.10
N ILE A 350 44.28 20.90 -68.98
CA ILE A 350 44.30 21.69 -67.73
C ILE A 350 42.88 22.02 -67.22
N PRO A 351 41.95 22.55 -68.05
CA PRO A 351 40.59 22.87 -67.58
C PRO A 351 39.80 21.65 -67.11
N LEU A 352 39.98 20.49 -67.75
CA LEU A 352 39.30 19.23 -67.39
C LEU A 352 39.80 18.69 -66.06
N ILE A 353 41.12 18.71 -65.84
CA ILE A 353 41.73 18.30 -64.57
C ILE A 353 41.31 19.24 -63.42
N LEU A 354 41.30 20.55 -63.67
CA LEU A 354 40.83 21.54 -62.70
C LEU A 354 39.34 21.35 -62.36
N GLN A 355 38.53 20.90 -63.31
CA GLN A 355 37.12 20.57 -63.07
C GLN A 355 36.99 19.30 -62.22
N ASP A 356 37.72 18.22 -62.50
CA ASP A 356 37.75 17.00 -61.67
C ASP A 356 38.17 17.31 -60.22
N LEU A 357 39.23 18.10 -60.03
CA LEU A 357 39.70 18.49 -58.71
C LEU A 357 38.65 19.29 -57.94
N LYS A 358 37.96 20.22 -58.59
CA LYS A 358 36.87 20.99 -57.97
C LYS A 358 35.68 20.11 -57.59
N VAL A 359 35.32 19.13 -58.43
CA VAL A 359 34.26 18.16 -58.14
C VAL A 359 34.63 17.32 -56.93
N ARG A 360 35.84 16.76 -56.89
CA ARG A 360 36.32 15.96 -55.74
C ARG A 360 36.40 16.78 -54.45
N ILE A 361 36.88 18.03 -54.51
CA ILE A 361 36.86 18.93 -53.36
C ILE A 361 35.41 19.15 -52.87
N SER A 362 34.44 19.30 -53.78
CA SER A 362 33.03 19.43 -53.42
C SER A 362 32.48 18.17 -52.75
N GLU A 363 32.77 16.99 -53.30
CA GLU A 363 32.37 15.68 -52.75
C GLU A 363 32.95 15.46 -51.34
N ILE A 364 34.24 15.75 -51.15
CA ILE A 364 34.89 15.61 -49.84
C ILE A 364 34.33 16.63 -48.84
N ASN A 365 34.00 17.86 -49.26
CA ASN A 365 33.35 18.84 -48.39
C ASN A 365 31.94 18.39 -47.95
N GLU A 366 31.19 17.74 -48.83
CA GLU A 366 29.89 17.17 -48.49
C GLU A 366 30.04 16.02 -47.48
N LEU A 367 31.04 15.15 -47.68
CA LEU A 367 31.39 14.10 -46.73
C LEU A 367 31.82 14.67 -45.37
N VAL A 368 32.65 15.71 -45.33
CA VAL A 368 33.05 16.40 -44.09
C VAL A 368 31.82 16.96 -43.37
N SER A 369 30.91 17.60 -44.10
CA SER A 369 29.68 18.17 -43.53
C SER A 369 28.76 17.09 -42.94
N ALA A 370 28.58 15.97 -43.65
CA ALA A 370 27.80 14.82 -43.17
C ALA A 370 28.40 14.17 -41.92
N ARG A 371 29.75 14.08 -41.86
CA ARG A 371 30.48 13.55 -40.70
C ARG A 371 30.44 14.52 -39.52
N GLN A 372 30.46 15.83 -39.74
CA GLN A 372 30.28 16.86 -38.70
C GLN A 372 28.87 16.79 -38.09
N LEU A 373 27.83 16.64 -38.90
CA LEU A 373 26.47 16.44 -38.41
C LEU A 373 26.33 15.15 -37.57
N SER A 374 27.04 14.10 -37.97
CA SER A 374 27.10 12.84 -37.20
C SER A 374 27.83 13.03 -35.87
N LEU A 375 28.89 13.85 -35.86
CA LEU A 375 29.62 14.20 -34.64
C LEU A 375 28.75 15.03 -33.66
N GLU A 376 27.98 16.00 -34.15
CA GLU A 376 27.05 16.78 -33.32
C GLU A 376 25.92 15.91 -32.71
N LYS A 377 25.42 14.93 -33.46
CA LYS A 377 24.45 13.93 -32.94
C LYS A 377 25.06 13.10 -31.82
N ILE A 378 26.32 12.69 -31.94
CA ILE A 378 27.02 11.95 -30.89
C ILE A 378 27.34 12.85 -29.69
N ASP A 379 27.76 14.10 -29.92
CA ASP A 379 28.04 15.06 -28.84
C ASP A 379 26.76 15.40 -28.04
N THR A 380 25.61 15.53 -28.71
CA THR A 380 24.31 15.73 -28.03
C THR A 380 23.85 14.51 -27.25
N GLN A 381 24.13 13.28 -27.73
CA GLN A 381 23.89 12.04 -26.99
C GLN A 381 24.80 11.94 -25.76
N ILE A 382 26.09 12.25 -25.88
CA ILE A 382 27.04 12.28 -24.77
C ILE A 382 26.67 13.36 -23.74
N GLY A 383 26.20 14.53 -24.17
CA GLY A 383 25.74 15.59 -23.27
C GLY A 383 24.57 15.19 -22.36
N ARG A 384 23.71 14.26 -22.81
CA ARG A 384 22.64 13.68 -21.97
C ARG A 384 23.19 12.69 -20.94
N VAL A 385 24.32 12.03 -21.25
CA VAL A 385 24.98 11.00 -20.42
C VAL A 385 25.85 11.61 -19.33
N ILE A 386 26.38 12.83 -19.50
CA ILE A 386 27.18 13.51 -18.45
C ILE A 386 26.38 13.64 -17.15
N ARG A 387 25.07 13.91 -17.23
CA ARG A 387 24.16 13.91 -16.06
C ARG A 387 24.04 12.53 -15.41
N SER A 388 24.13 11.46 -16.20
CA SER A 388 24.10 10.07 -15.72
C SER A 388 25.41 9.68 -15.02
N ARG A 389 26.55 10.28 -15.40
CA ARG A 389 27.85 10.07 -14.74
C ARG A 389 27.86 10.70 -13.34
N ASP A 390 27.41 11.94 -13.21
CA ASP A 390 27.32 12.62 -11.90
C ASP A 390 26.41 11.82 -10.95
N ILE A 391 25.35 11.21 -11.49
CA ILE A 391 24.46 10.33 -10.74
C ILE A 391 25.13 9.00 -10.34
N LEU A 392 25.92 8.39 -11.23
CA LEU A 392 26.69 7.19 -10.92
C LEU A 392 27.75 7.47 -9.85
N ASP A 393 28.43 8.62 -9.93
CA ASP A 393 29.40 9.07 -8.94
C ASP A 393 28.73 9.27 -7.56
N LEU A 394 27.50 9.81 -7.54
CA LEU A 394 26.68 9.89 -6.32
C LEU A 394 26.26 8.50 -5.78
N GLN A 395 25.96 7.53 -6.64
CA GLN A 395 25.67 6.15 -6.21
C GLN A 395 26.90 5.46 -5.62
N VAL A 396 28.07 5.60 -6.25
CA VAL A 396 29.33 5.09 -5.72
C VAL A 396 29.63 5.71 -4.35
N ARG A 397 29.46 7.03 -4.22
CA ARG A 397 29.64 7.74 -2.95
C ARG A 397 28.66 7.25 -1.89
N LEU A 398 27.41 6.96 -2.25
CA LEU A 398 26.40 6.40 -1.34
C LEU A 398 26.84 5.04 -0.79
N ASP A 399 27.38 4.16 -1.64
CA ASP A 399 27.85 2.85 -1.23
C ASP A 399 29.12 2.94 -0.36
N GLU A 400 30.05 3.85 -0.67
CA GLU A 400 31.20 4.15 0.18
C GLU A 400 30.78 4.61 1.59
N LEU A 401 29.81 5.53 1.67
CA LEU A 401 29.30 6.04 2.95
C LEU A 401 28.63 4.94 3.77
N ARG A 402 27.90 4.01 3.14
CA ARG A 402 27.29 2.86 3.82
C ARG A 402 28.33 1.97 4.48
N VAL A 403 29.41 1.67 3.77
CA VAL A 403 30.54 0.89 4.32
C VAL A 403 31.19 1.66 5.48
N HIS A 404 31.46 2.95 5.28
CA HIS A 404 32.08 3.79 6.31
C HIS A 404 31.23 3.91 7.59
N ILE A 405 29.92 4.07 7.47
CA ILE A 405 28.99 4.09 8.62
C ILE A 405 29.04 2.77 9.38
N ALA A 406 29.13 1.63 8.68
CA ALA A 406 29.23 0.32 9.32
C ALA A 406 30.54 0.17 10.09
N GLU A 407 31.67 0.63 9.53
CA GLU A 407 32.97 0.66 10.19
C GLU A 407 32.97 1.55 11.44
N LEU A 408 32.40 2.75 11.35
CA LEU A 408 32.28 3.67 12.50
C LEU A 408 31.39 3.10 13.61
N LYS A 409 30.26 2.47 13.25
CA LYS A 409 29.39 1.78 14.22
C LYS A 409 30.10 0.61 14.89
N HIS A 410 30.92 -0.12 14.15
CA HIS A 410 31.76 -1.19 14.69
C HIS A 410 32.82 -0.65 15.65
N ALA A 411 33.56 0.40 15.27
CA ALA A 411 34.53 1.06 16.13
C ALA A 411 33.88 1.58 17.43
N LYS A 412 32.68 2.18 17.34
CA LYS A 412 31.91 2.62 18.50
C LYS A 412 31.50 1.46 19.41
N ALA A 413 31.18 0.29 18.84
CA ALA A 413 30.85 -0.90 19.62
C ALA A 413 32.09 -1.47 20.33
N LEU A 414 33.25 -1.51 19.67
CA LEU A 414 34.53 -1.91 20.26
C LEU A 414 34.93 -0.97 21.40
N LEU A 415 34.84 0.34 21.18
CA LEU A 415 35.09 1.34 22.22
C LEU A 415 34.20 1.13 23.45
N ARG A 416 32.94 0.72 23.26
CA ARG A 416 32.06 0.39 24.40
C ARG A 416 32.56 -0.83 25.16
N LEU A 417 33.08 -1.85 24.49
CA LEU A 417 33.59 -3.07 25.12
C LEU A 417 34.91 -2.84 25.86
N GLU A 418 35.77 -1.95 25.38
CA GLU A 418 37.06 -1.62 26.02
C GLU A 418 36.91 -0.88 27.37
N PHE A 419 35.76 -0.23 27.58
CA PHE A 419 35.48 0.58 28.77
C PHE A 419 34.30 0.05 29.62
N ILE A 420 33.86 -1.19 29.36
CA ILE A 420 33.01 -2.02 30.27
C ILE A 420 33.92 -2.78 31.21
#